data_AF-A0A0Q1AJF7-F1
#
_entry.id   AF-A0A0Q1AJF7-F1
#
_cell.length_a   1.000
_cell.length_b   1.000
_cell.length_c   1.000
_cell.angle_alpha   90.00
_cell.angle_beta   90.00
_cell.angle_gamma   90.00
#
_symmetry.space_group_name_H-M   'P 1'
#
loop_
_entity.id
_entity.type
_entity.pdbx_description
1 polymer ?
#
loop_
_entity_poly.entity_id
_entity_poly.type
_entity_poly.pdbx_seq_one_letter_code
_entity_poly.pdbx_strand_id
1 'polypeptide(L)'
;NRVSIAPEVEDLLVIRRPPAVLHCGHVHTIGMTRYKGVTAINSGTWQGQTDFQKKMNIQPTPAIVPYLDLSTMRARRLIFASSRDEF
;
A
#
# COMPACT_ATOMS: atom_id res chain seq x y z
N ASN A 1 -18.15 -0.48 8.35
CA ASN A 1 -16.87 -1.22 8.36
C ASN A 1 -16.18 -0.90 9.68
N ARG A 2 -15.91 -1.88 10.53
CA ARG A 2 -15.26 -1.67 11.84
C ARG A 2 -14.00 -2.53 11.85
N VAL A 3 -12.84 -1.90 11.91
CA VAL A 3 -11.59 -2.62 12.17
C VAL A 3 -11.63 -3.06 13.62
N SER A 4 -11.47 -4.37 13.88
CA SER A 4 -11.40 -4.89 15.23
C SER A 4 -10.10 -4.45 15.89
N ILE A 5 -10.20 -3.89 17.10
CA ILE A 5 -9.05 -3.58 17.96
C ILE A 5 -9.17 -4.51 19.16
N ALA A 6 -8.13 -5.29 19.43
CA ALA A 6 -8.09 -6.18 20.58
C ALA A 6 -8.02 -5.36 21.88
N PRO A 7 -8.73 -5.76 22.95
CA PRO A 7 -8.70 -5.07 24.24
C PRO A 7 -7.43 -5.46 25.02
N GLU A 8 -6.29 -4.99 24.54
CA GLU A 8 -5.00 -5.20 25.19
C GLU A 8 -4.79 -4.21 26.35
N VAL A 9 -3.95 -4.59 27.31
CA VAL A 9 -3.60 -3.73 28.46
C VAL A 9 -2.77 -2.51 28.03
N GLU A 10 -1.99 -2.64 26.95
CA GLU A 10 -1.20 -1.59 26.33
C GLU A 10 -1.63 -1.37 24.87
N ASP A 11 -1.64 -0.12 24.40
CA ASP A 11 -1.88 0.19 22.98
C ASP A 11 -0.62 -0.06 22.14
N LEU A 12 -0.60 -1.23 21.49
CA LEU A 12 0.48 -1.67 20.60
C LEU A 12 0.45 -1.01 19.21
N LEU A 13 -0.59 -0.24 18.87
CA LEU A 13 -0.73 0.39 17.55
C LEU A 13 -0.05 1.77 17.49
N VAL A 14 0.40 2.30 18.62
CA VAL A 14 1.09 3.60 18.70
C VAL A 14 2.49 3.50 18.10
N ILE A 15 2.75 4.25 17.03
CA ILE A 15 4.09 4.46 16.48
C ILE A 15 4.85 5.44 17.38
N ARG A 16 5.62 4.92 18.34
CA ARG A 16 6.35 5.72 19.35
C ARG A 16 7.54 6.50 18.79
N ARG A 17 8.13 6.05 17.68
CA ARG A 17 9.27 6.70 17.01
C ARG A 17 9.03 6.76 15.50
N PRO A 18 9.33 7.87 14.81
CA PRO A 18 9.18 7.93 13.36
C PRO A 18 9.98 6.81 12.67
N PRO A 19 9.37 5.99 11.80
CA PRO A 19 10.09 4.92 11.10
C PRO A 19 10.84 5.49 9.90
N ALA A 20 11.85 4.76 9.40
CA ALA A 20 12.46 5.09 8.11
C ALA A 20 11.51 4.80 6.93
N VAL A 21 10.70 3.73 7.06
CA VAL A 21 9.71 3.28 6.08
C VAL A 21 8.38 3.00 6.78
N LEU A 22 7.30 3.58 6.27
CA LEU A 22 5.92 3.20 6.63
C LEU A 22 5.32 2.43 5.45
N HIS A 23 5.02 1.14 5.65
CA HIS A 23 4.43 0.29 4.61
C HIS A 23 2.98 -0.07 4.94
N CYS A 24 2.10 0.09 3.95
CA CYS A 24 0.67 -0.15 4.03
C CYS A 24 0.18 -1.00 2.85
N GLY A 25 -1.06 -1.47 2.96
CA GLY A 25 -1.78 -2.20 1.91
C GLY A 25 -3.29 -2.00 2.02
N HIS A 26 -4.06 -3.09 1.90
CA HIS A 26 -5.51 -3.17 2.09
C HIS A 26 -6.40 -2.45 1.05
N VAL A 27 -6.05 -1.23 0.63
CA VAL A 27 -6.86 -0.44 -0.33
C VAL A 27 -6.65 -0.81 -1.80
N HIS A 28 -5.66 -1.67 -2.08
CA HIS A 28 -5.36 -2.22 -3.41
C HIS A 28 -4.90 -1.20 -4.47
N THR A 29 -4.50 0.00 -4.06
CA THR A 29 -3.91 1.03 -4.92
C THR A 29 -2.43 1.26 -4.59
N ILE A 30 -1.61 1.51 -5.59
CA ILE A 30 -0.18 1.79 -5.41
C ILE A 30 0.03 3.25 -5.00
N GLY A 31 0.90 3.48 -4.01
CA GLY A 31 1.29 4.83 -3.58
C GLY A 31 2.70 4.83 -3.03
N MET A 32 3.50 5.85 -3.35
CA MET A 32 4.83 6.03 -2.79
C MET A 32 5.08 7.53 -2.62
N THR A 33 5.49 7.95 -1.43
CA THR A 33 5.83 9.34 -1.14
C THR A 33 6.93 9.41 -0.09
N ARG A 34 7.62 10.54 -0.01
CA ARG A 34 8.58 10.83 1.04
C ARG A 34 8.16 12.08 1.78
N TYR A 35 7.93 11.96 3.07
CA TYR A 35 7.45 13.04 3.92
C TYR A 35 8.29 13.12 5.18
N LYS A 36 8.90 14.29 5.43
CA LYS A 36 9.74 14.55 6.62
C LYS A 36 10.75 13.43 6.93
N GLY A 37 11.40 12.88 5.89
CA GLY A 37 12.41 11.82 6.03
C GLY A 37 11.86 10.38 6.13
N VAL A 38 10.54 10.20 6.18
CA VAL A 38 9.88 8.88 6.16
C VAL A 38 9.49 8.54 4.72
N THR A 39 9.84 7.36 4.25
CA THR A 39 9.32 6.82 2.98
C THR A 39 8.02 6.06 3.25
N ALA A 40 6.89 6.59 2.77
CA ALA A 40 5.60 5.92 2.89
C ALA A 40 5.28 5.17 1.59
N ILE A 41 4.96 3.88 1.70
CA ILE A 41 4.68 2.98 0.58
C ILE A 41 3.35 2.28 0.84
N ASN A 42 2.45 2.33 -0.13
CA ASN A 42 1.32 1.44 -0.24
C ASN A 42 1.56 0.51 -1.43
N SER A 43 1.66 -0.80 -1.19
CA SER A 43 2.13 -1.76 -2.21
C SER A 43 1.09 -2.19 -3.23
N GLY A 44 -0.13 -1.63 -3.19
CA GLY A 44 -1.16 -2.00 -4.15
C GLY A 44 -1.65 -3.44 -3.93
N THR A 45 -1.80 -4.20 -5.02
CA THR A 45 -2.34 -5.56 -4.99
C THR A 45 -1.86 -6.41 -6.15
N TRP A 46 -2.12 -7.71 -6.07
CA TRP A 46 -2.07 -8.66 -7.19
C TRP A 46 -3.46 -9.11 -7.63
N GLN A 47 -4.52 -8.67 -6.93
CA GLN A 47 -5.89 -9.05 -7.22
C GLN A 47 -6.51 -8.06 -8.23
N GLY A 48 -7.12 -8.60 -9.29
CA GLY A 48 -7.99 -7.83 -10.17
C GLY A 48 -9.23 -7.27 -9.45
N GLN A 49 -10.01 -6.44 -10.13
CA GLN A 49 -11.18 -5.82 -9.51
C GLN A 49 -12.28 -6.85 -9.22
N THR A 50 -12.68 -6.95 -7.95
CA THR A 50 -13.77 -7.81 -7.49
C THR A 50 -15.14 -7.16 -7.68
N ASP A 51 -16.22 -7.96 -7.69
CA ASP A 51 -17.59 -7.43 -7.78
C ASP A 51 -17.95 -6.50 -6.62
N PHE A 52 -17.43 -6.79 -5.42
CA PHE A 52 -17.59 -5.90 -4.28
C PHE A 52 -16.89 -4.55 -4.53
N GLN A 53 -15.66 -4.55 -5.05
CA GLN A 53 -14.93 -3.33 -5.39
C GLN A 53 -15.64 -2.54 -6.50
N LYS A 54 -16.19 -3.20 -7.52
CA LYS A 54 -17.03 -2.56 -8.55
C LYS A 54 -18.23 -1.84 -7.93
N LYS A 55 -18.99 -2.54 -7.07
CA LYS A 55 -20.16 -1.96 -6.37
C LYS A 55 -19.80 -0.77 -5.48
N MET A 56 -18.58 -0.78 -4.92
CA MET A 56 -18.07 0.30 -4.07
C MET A 56 -17.26 1.36 -4.83
N ASN A 57 -17.22 1.28 -6.17
CA ASN A 57 -16.48 2.20 -7.04
C ASN A 57 -14.97 2.30 -6.72
N ILE A 58 -14.38 1.16 -6.31
CA ILE A 58 -12.94 1.01 -6.00
C ILE A 58 -12.22 0.47 -7.24
N GLN A 59 -11.20 1.19 -7.70
CA GLN A 59 -10.36 0.77 -8.83
C GLN A 59 -8.97 0.34 -8.33
N PRO A 60 -8.68 -0.97 -8.24
CA PRO A 60 -7.37 -1.45 -7.82
C PRO A 60 -6.32 -1.24 -8.91
N THR A 61 -5.05 -1.22 -8.52
CA THR A 61 -3.91 -1.17 -9.45
C THR A 61 -3.09 -2.47 -9.31
N PRO A 62 -3.54 -3.58 -9.91
CA PRO A 62 -2.86 -4.86 -9.78
C PRO A 62 -1.51 -4.87 -10.50
N ALA A 63 -0.63 -5.79 -10.08
CA ALA A 63 0.63 -6.10 -10.77
C ALA A 63 1.63 -4.92 -10.85
N ILE A 64 1.66 -4.07 -9.83
CA ILE A 64 2.67 -3.02 -9.66
C ILE A 64 3.40 -3.26 -8.34
N VAL A 65 4.72 -3.42 -8.40
CA VAL A 65 5.56 -3.67 -7.22
C VAL A 65 6.36 -2.42 -6.85
N PRO A 66 6.28 -1.92 -5.61
CA PRO A 66 7.21 -0.90 -5.14
C PRO A 66 8.59 -1.51 -4.89
N TYR A 67 9.63 -0.92 -5.48
CA TYR A 67 11.03 -1.21 -5.19
C TYR A 67 11.63 -0.05 -4.42
N LEU A 68 12.22 -0.32 -3.26
CA LEU A 68 12.93 0.65 -2.44
C LEU A 68 14.40 0.26 -2.31
N ASP A 69 15.28 1.13 -2.76
CA ASP A 69 16.71 1.04 -2.45
C ASP A 69 16.95 1.58 -1.04
N LEU A 70 17.42 0.73 -0.13
CA LEU A 70 17.63 1.09 1.28
C LEU A 70 18.87 1.97 1.50
N SER A 71 19.83 1.98 0.57
CA SER A 71 21.02 2.83 0.68
C SER A 71 20.72 4.28 0.34
N THR A 72 19.85 4.50 -0.65
CA THR A 72 19.49 5.84 -1.15
C THR A 72 18.10 6.30 -0.72
N MET A 73 17.29 5.40 -0.16
CA MET A 73 15.86 5.58 0.14
C MET A 73 15.02 6.01 -1.08
N ARG A 74 15.51 5.74 -2.29
CA ARG A 74 14.80 6.03 -3.55
C ARG A 74 13.83 4.90 -3.87
N ALA A 75 12.57 5.27 -4.11
CA ALA A 75 11.51 4.34 -4.47
C ALA A 75 11.15 4.44 -5.96
N ARG A 76 10.92 3.31 -6.62
CA ARG A 76 10.42 3.22 -8.01
C ARG A 76 9.39 2.11 -8.13
N ARG A 77 8.58 2.15 -9.18
CA ARG A 77 7.57 1.13 -9.49
C ARG A 77 8.14 0.15 -10.51
N LEU A 78 7.93 -1.14 -10.28
CA LEU A 78 8.12 -2.19 -11.27
C LEU A 78 6.74 -2.59 -11.77
N ILE A 79 6.50 -2.50 -13.07
CA ILE A 79 5.17 -2.73 -13.67
C ILE A 79 5.19 -4.10 -14.36
N PHE A 80 4.30 -4.98 -13.91
CA PHE A 80 4.09 -6.33 -14.46
C PHE A 80 2.73 -6.46 -15.15
N ALA A 81 1.87 -5.43 -15.08
CA ALA A 81 0.63 -5.38 -15.83
C ALA A 81 0.93 -5.48 -17.34
N SER A 82 0.20 -6.33 -18.06
CA SER A 82 0.32 -6.41 -19.52
C SER A 82 -0.11 -5.08 -20.15
N SER A 83 0.57 -4.65 -21.21
CA SER A 83 0.33 -3.40 -21.93
C SER A 83 -0.99 -3.36 -22.74
N ARG A 84 -1.99 -4.15 -22.35
CA ARG A 84 -3.29 -4.27 -23.03
C ARG A 84 -4.37 -4.30 -21.97
N ASP A 85 -4.92 -3.14 -21.69
CA ASP A 85 -6.26 -3.03 -21.12
C ASP A 85 -7.26 -3.46 -22.21
N GLU A 86 -7.52 -4.77 -22.31
CA GLU A 86 -8.84 -5.26 -22.72
C GLU A 86 -9.64 -5.45 -21.43
N PHE A 87 -10.36 -4.40 -21.02
CA PHE A 87 -11.46 -4.45 -20.07
C PHE A 87 -12.66 -3.73 -20.66
#